data_AF-A0A7L6N1M3-F1
#
_entry.id   AF-A0A7L6N1M3-F1
#
_cell.length_a   1.000
_cell.length_b   1.000
_cell.length_c   1.000
_cell.angle_alpha   90.00
_cell.angle_beta   90.00
_cell.angle_gamma   90.00
#
_symmetry.space_group_name_H-M   'P 1'
#
loop_
_entity.id
_entity.type
_entity.pdbx_description
1 polymer ?
#
loop_
_entity_poly.entity_id
_entity_poly.type
_entity_poly.pdbx_seq_one_letter_code
_entity_poly.pdbx_strand_id
1 'polypeptide(L)'
;MATIQIKRRTTSGTGPLTGSSGSIKAGEPQVDFNGEHLYIAKGDKTGNSSNPLAESDYLKIPGVGKVNNQIDTKITALNLGTASTKNTGTSSGNIPVLNSSGKLADSIVPKIAMTNTYVVSSQSAMLALSNAQEGDVAIRTDKNKSYILKNSSYNNLASWQELLSPTDAVSSVNGQTGAVTISLAGLGGVSNATFNAHKGNVSHLTDIQRNTLNTIADARIYESTGTSLATSPTNYANKAIYKGLVMYPVIDSDYTPKRITYQLGIDETKVLQPTSVIDGGTY
;
A
#
# COMPACT_ATOMS: atom_id res chain seq x y z
N MET A 1 72.14 50.34 -23.35
CA MET A 1 71.14 49.68 -22.48
C MET A 1 71.48 50.05 -21.05
N ALA A 2 70.54 50.60 -20.27
CA ALA A 2 70.76 50.84 -18.86
C ALA A 2 70.59 49.51 -18.10
N THR A 3 71.67 49.01 -17.48
CA THR A 3 71.63 47.85 -16.60
C THR A 3 71.16 48.31 -15.22
N ILE A 4 69.97 47.86 -14.79
CA ILE A 4 69.48 48.10 -13.44
C ILE A 4 70.28 47.20 -12.49
N GLN A 5 71.15 47.79 -11.68
CA GLN A 5 71.86 47.07 -10.62
C GLN A 5 70.96 46.98 -9.40
N ILE A 6 70.51 45.77 -9.07
CA ILE A 6 69.78 45.50 -7.82
C ILE A 6 70.83 45.32 -6.72
N LYS A 7 70.90 46.26 -5.76
CA LYS A 7 71.81 46.08 -4.62
C LYS A 7 71.18 45.13 -3.61
N ARG A 8 71.91 44.06 -3.29
CA ARG A 8 71.63 43.16 -2.18
C ARG A 8 72.02 43.87 -0.88
N ARG A 9 71.19 43.80 0.15
CA ARG A 9 71.66 44.08 1.52
C ARG A 9 72.62 42.96 1.90
N THR A 10 73.83 43.30 2.30
CA THR A 10 74.91 42.35 2.63
C THR A 10 74.90 41.88 4.09
N THR A 11 73.86 42.24 4.86
CA THR A 11 73.75 41.88 6.28
C THR A 11 72.37 41.34 6.63
N SER A 12 72.32 40.47 7.63
CA SER A 12 71.25 39.56 8.06
C SER A 12 69.95 40.18 8.60
N GLY A 13 69.56 41.37 8.14
CA GLY A 13 68.33 42.04 8.57
C GLY A 13 67.22 41.99 7.50
N THR A 14 65.96 41.89 7.94
CA THR A 14 64.78 42.17 7.10
C THR A 14 64.68 43.67 6.81
N GLY A 15 64.12 44.04 5.65
CA GLY A 15 63.92 45.43 5.22
C GLY A 15 65.05 46.03 4.36
N PRO A 16 64.93 47.32 3.99
CA PRO A 16 65.89 48.01 3.15
C PRO A 16 67.20 48.31 3.90
N LEU A 17 68.18 48.87 3.20
CA LEU A 17 69.40 49.38 3.80
C LEU A 17 69.05 50.54 4.76
N THR A 18 69.35 50.38 6.04
CA THR A 18 69.14 51.39 7.08
C THR A 18 70.40 51.54 7.93
N GLY A 19 70.59 52.70 8.55
CA GLY A 19 71.70 52.97 9.47
C GLY A 19 72.56 54.17 9.08
N SER A 20 73.59 54.41 9.88
CA SER A 20 74.45 55.62 9.80
C SER A 20 75.58 55.52 8.77
N SER A 21 75.53 54.54 7.87
CA SER A 21 76.54 54.33 6.83
C SER A 21 75.92 53.77 5.56
N GLY A 22 76.62 53.94 4.43
CA GLY A 22 76.16 53.52 3.11
C GLY A 22 75.45 54.63 2.33
N SER A 23 75.29 54.40 1.03
CA SER A 23 74.65 55.35 0.11
C SER A 23 73.61 54.64 -0.76
N ILE A 24 72.48 55.32 -0.93
CA ILE A 24 71.43 54.97 -1.88
C ILE A 24 71.30 56.02 -2.96
N LYS A 25 70.89 55.58 -4.14
CA LYS A 25 70.54 56.45 -5.26
C LYS A 25 69.04 56.42 -5.50
N ALA A 26 68.49 57.55 -5.96
CA ALA A 26 67.09 57.64 -6.32
C ALA A 26 66.71 56.54 -7.33
N GLY A 27 65.61 55.83 -7.07
CA GLY A 27 65.15 54.73 -7.91
C GLY A 27 65.89 53.41 -7.72
N GLU A 28 66.88 53.33 -6.82
CA GLU A 28 67.64 52.10 -6.59
C GLU A 28 66.74 51.04 -5.92
N PRO A 29 66.55 49.87 -6.55
CA PRO A 29 65.75 48.79 -6.00
C PRO A 29 66.56 47.95 -5.00
N GLN A 30 65.92 47.63 -3.88
CA GLN A 30 66.44 46.75 -2.83
C GLN A 30 65.41 45.68 -2.51
N VAL A 31 65.79 44.44 -2.78
CA VAL A 31 64.95 43.26 -2.54
C VAL A 31 65.20 42.74 -1.13
N ASP A 32 64.13 42.57 -0.36
CA ASP A 32 64.17 41.83 0.89
C ASP A 32 63.95 40.35 0.59
N PHE A 33 65.02 39.56 0.53
CA PHE A 33 64.93 38.14 0.16
C PHE A 33 64.24 37.28 1.24
N ASN A 34 64.25 37.75 2.48
CA ASN A 34 63.62 37.07 3.61
C ASN A 34 62.32 37.76 4.05
N GLY A 35 61.94 38.87 3.40
CA GLY A 35 60.79 39.66 3.79
C GLY A 35 59.86 39.98 2.63
N GLU A 36 58.70 40.52 3.00
CA GLU A 36 57.54 40.50 2.13
C GLU A 36 57.46 41.74 1.21
N HIS A 37 58.58 42.43 0.94
CA HIS A 37 58.57 43.76 0.30
C HIS A 37 59.77 44.00 -0.65
N LEU A 38 59.51 44.76 -1.72
CA LEU A 38 60.51 45.46 -2.53
C LEU A 38 60.60 46.92 -2.06
N TYR A 39 61.80 47.43 -1.88
CA TYR A 39 62.04 48.82 -1.50
C TYR A 39 62.71 49.56 -2.64
N ILE A 40 62.26 50.78 -2.95
CA ILE A 40 62.86 51.65 -3.96
C ILE A 40 63.25 52.95 -3.29
N ALA A 41 64.53 53.30 -3.30
CA ALA A 41 65.01 54.55 -2.72
C ALA A 41 64.31 55.77 -3.36
N LYS A 42 63.75 56.65 -2.54
CA LYS A 42 63.02 57.85 -3.00
C LYS A 42 63.95 58.95 -3.53
N GLY A 43 65.22 58.94 -3.10
CA GLY A 43 66.19 59.97 -3.43
C GLY A 43 67.62 59.50 -3.17
N ASP A 44 68.57 60.31 -3.64
CA ASP A 44 69.98 60.14 -3.30
C ASP A 44 70.20 60.49 -1.83
N LYS A 45 70.80 59.58 -1.07
CA LYS A 45 71.12 59.83 0.35
C LYS A 45 72.34 59.01 0.78
N THR A 46 73.21 59.64 1.57
CA THR A 46 74.33 58.98 2.23
C THR A 46 74.11 59.04 3.74
N GLY A 47 74.00 57.89 4.38
CA GLY A 47 73.79 57.79 5.81
C GLY A 47 74.99 58.29 6.60
N ASN A 48 74.73 59.07 7.65
CA ASN A 48 75.71 59.46 8.66
C ASN A 48 75.03 59.50 10.04
N SER A 49 75.80 59.67 11.12
CA SER A 49 75.27 59.65 12.50
C SER A 49 74.21 60.71 12.78
N SER A 50 74.21 61.84 12.06
CA SER A 50 73.24 62.92 12.22
C SER A 50 72.03 62.79 11.28
N ASN A 51 72.13 62.01 10.21
CA ASN A 51 71.06 61.75 9.24
C ASN A 51 71.19 60.32 8.68
N PRO A 52 70.78 59.30 9.45
CA PRO A 52 70.88 57.91 9.03
C PRO A 52 69.91 57.60 7.88
N LEU A 53 70.21 56.55 7.12
CA LEU A 53 69.24 55.92 6.22
C LEU A 53 68.14 55.25 7.04
N ALA A 54 66.89 55.50 6.68
CA ALA A 54 65.71 54.99 7.37
C ALA A 54 64.71 54.40 6.35
N GLU A 55 63.78 53.56 6.82
CA GLU A 55 62.75 52.97 5.95
C GLU A 55 61.89 54.05 5.25
N SER A 56 61.72 55.22 5.87
CA SER A 56 61.04 56.37 5.28
C SER A 56 61.73 56.94 4.03
N ASP A 57 63.00 56.62 3.79
CA ASP A 57 63.72 57.01 2.57
C ASP A 57 63.35 56.13 1.36
N TYR A 58 62.52 55.09 1.55
CA TYR A 58 62.16 54.12 0.52
C TYR A 58 60.66 54.11 0.24
N LEU A 59 60.27 53.96 -1.02
CA LEU A 59 58.95 53.49 -1.40
C LEU A 59 58.89 51.98 -1.14
N LYS A 60 57.94 51.55 -0.32
CA LYS A 60 57.73 50.16 0.07
C LYS A 60 56.63 49.53 -0.78
N ILE A 61 56.96 48.48 -1.50
CA ILE A 61 56.03 47.75 -2.37
C ILE A 61 55.82 46.36 -1.75
N PRO A 62 54.60 46.01 -1.31
CA PRO A 62 54.31 44.68 -0.77
C PRO A 62 54.34 43.60 -1.86
N GLY A 63 54.91 42.46 -1.52
CA GLY A 63 54.80 41.23 -2.29
C GLY A 63 53.45 40.55 -2.07
N VAL A 64 53.13 39.58 -2.92
CA VAL A 64 51.86 38.84 -2.89
C VAL A 64 51.58 38.16 -1.55
N GLY A 65 52.60 37.64 -0.87
CA GLY A 65 52.46 37.05 0.47
C GLY A 65 52.01 38.06 1.51
N LYS A 66 52.56 39.28 1.50
CA LYS A 66 52.11 40.35 2.40
C LYS A 66 50.67 40.71 2.17
N VAL A 67 50.31 40.88 0.91
CA VAL A 67 48.96 41.31 0.51
C VAL A 67 47.94 40.26 0.96
N ASN A 68 48.21 38.97 0.71
CA ASN A 68 47.35 37.87 1.16
C ASN A 68 47.23 37.85 2.69
N ASN A 69 48.35 37.90 3.42
CA ASN A 69 48.34 37.95 4.88
C ASN A 69 47.54 39.15 5.43
N GLN A 70 47.63 40.31 4.78
CA GLN A 70 46.84 41.49 5.15
C GLN A 70 45.34 41.30 4.89
N ILE A 71 44.97 40.67 3.78
CA ILE A 71 43.58 40.33 3.46
C ILE A 71 43.03 39.34 4.51
N ASP A 72 43.76 38.27 4.80
CA ASP A 72 43.36 37.24 5.78
C ASP A 72 43.23 37.81 7.20
N THR A 73 44.17 38.69 7.59
CA THR A 73 44.10 39.41 8.86
C THR A 73 42.85 40.29 8.93
N LYS A 74 42.49 41.00 7.85
CA LYS A 74 41.28 41.82 7.81
C LYS A 74 40.01 40.99 7.84
N ILE A 75 39.96 39.86 7.13
CA ILE A 75 38.84 38.91 7.17
C ILE A 75 38.60 38.43 8.61
N THR A 76 39.68 38.10 9.31
CA THR A 76 39.63 37.65 10.72
C THR A 76 39.21 38.79 11.64
N ALA A 77 39.85 39.97 11.54
CA ALA A 77 39.58 41.12 12.41
C ALA A 77 38.16 41.67 12.27
N LEU A 78 37.58 41.59 11.07
CA LEU A 78 36.19 41.99 10.79
C LEU A 78 35.20 40.83 10.95
N ASN A 79 35.67 39.65 11.35
CA ASN A 79 34.86 38.46 11.56
C ASN A 79 33.97 38.09 10.35
N LEU A 80 34.49 38.27 9.13
CA LEU A 80 33.74 38.06 7.88
C LEU A 80 33.53 36.58 7.54
N GLY A 81 34.29 35.68 8.19
CA GLY A 81 34.23 34.24 7.98
C GLY A 81 34.94 33.76 6.70
N THR A 82 35.07 32.45 6.53
CA THR A 82 35.82 31.85 5.40
C THR A 82 35.14 32.05 4.04
N ALA A 83 33.83 32.28 4.02
CA ALA A 83 33.06 32.51 2.80
C ALA A 83 33.46 33.78 2.05
N SER A 84 34.07 34.77 2.72
CA SER A 84 34.51 36.03 2.10
C SER A 84 35.62 35.85 1.04
N THR A 85 36.24 34.66 1.00
CA THR A 85 37.27 34.30 0.01
C THR A 85 36.72 33.58 -1.22
N LYS A 86 35.39 33.40 -1.31
CA LYS A 86 34.71 32.61 -2.35
C LYS A 86 33.81 33.48 -3.20
N ASN A 87 33.57 33.05 -4.45
CA ASN A 87 32.61 33.70 -5.33
C ASN A 87 31.17 33.47 -4.83
N THR A 88 30.36 34.52 -4.85
CA THR A 88 28.92 34.43 -4.55
C THR A 88 28.10 34.32 -5.84
N GLY A 89 26.86 33.85 -5.73
CA GLY A 89 25.90 33.82 -6.84
C GLY A 89 25.30 32.44 -7.09
N THR A 90 24.79 32.22 -8.31
CA THR A 90 23.97 31.06 -8.66
C THR A 90 24.67 30.07 -9.60
N SER A 91 25.90 30.36 -10.03
CA SER A 91 26.68 29.48 -10.89
C SER A 91 27.21 28.27 -10.13
N SER A 92 27.47 27.17 -10.85
CA SER A 92 28.09 25.97 -10.26
C SER A 92 29.40 26.32 -9.55
N GLY A 93 29.52 25.89 -8.28
CA GLY A 93 30.68 26.15 -7.43
C GLY A 93 30.66 27.47 -6.64
N ASN A 94 29.66 28.34 -6.82
CA ASN A 94 29.54 29.58 -6.04
C ASN A 94 28.79 29.37 -4.72
N ILE A 95 29.01 30.27 -3.75
CA ILE A 95 28.25 30.34 -2.50
C ILE A 95 26.92 31.06 -2.74
N PRO A 96 25.76 30.43 -2.47
CA PRO A 96 24.47 31.09 -2.60
C PRO A 96 24.27 32.18 -1.55
N VAL A 97 23.63 33.29 -1.94
CA VAL A 97 23.24 34.38 -1.03
C VAL A 97 21.76 34.24 -0.70
N LEU A 98 21.39 34.52 0.55
CA LEU A 98 20.01 34.50 1.00
C LEU A 98 19.21 35.63 0.33
N ASN A 99 17.94 35.37 0.04
CA ASN A 99 17.00 36.39 -0.41
C ASN A 99 16.62 37.35 0.73
N SER A 100 15.78 38.33 0.45
CA SER A 100 15.30 39.33 1.43
C SER A 100 14.59 38.73 2.66
N SER A 101 14.15 37.47 2.58
CA SER A 101 13.52 36.73 3.68
C SER A 101 14.51 35.86 4.48
N GLY A 102 15.82 35.97 4.20
CA GLY A 102 16.84 35.18 4.88
C GLY A 102 16.81 33.68 4.51
N LYS A 103 16.31 33.33 3.32
CA LYS A 103 16.23 31.95 2.82
C LYS A 103 16.98 31.82 1.50
N LEU A 104 17.37 30.60 1.15
CA LEU A 104 17.80 30.31 -0.22
C LEU A 104 16.62 30.55 -1.17
N ALA A 105 16.88 31.11 -2.34
CA ALA A 105 15.84 31.29 -3.35
C ALA A 105 15.41 29.94 -3.94
N ASP A 106 14.13 29.83 -4.33
CA ASP A 106 13.54 28.63 -4.96
C ASP A 106 14.30 28.19 -6.23
N SER A 107 15.00 29.13 -6.88
CA SER A 107 15.86 28.85 -8.04
C SER A 107 17.16 28.13 -7.70
N ILE A 108 17.57 28.11 -6.43
CA ILE A 108 18.81 27.47 -5.93
C ILE A 108 18.51 26.12 -5.32
N VAL A 109 17.52 26.08 -4.44
CA VAL A 109 16.99 24.84 -3.87
C VAL A 109 15.53 24.80 -4.27
N PRO A 110 15.12 23.89 -5.17
CA PRO A 110 13.72 23.67 -5.46
C PRO A 110 12.98 23.45 -4.14
N LYS A 111 11.78 24.02 -4.00
CA LYS A 111 10.97 23.82 -2.79
C LYS A 111 10.89 22.34 -2.45
N ILE A 112 11.56 21.94 -1.36
CA ILE A 112 11.18 20.73 -0.65
C ILE A 112 9.85 21.09 -0.01
N ALA A 113 8.77 20.63 -0.62
CA ALA A 113 7.45 20.67 0.00
C ALA A 113 7.54 19.88 1.31
N MET A 114 7.56 20.58 2.45
CA MET A 114 7.13 19.96 3.69
C MET A 114 5.64 19.72 3.54
N THR A 115 5.26 18.55 3.06
CA THR A 115 3.86 18.17 2.86
C THR A 115 3.12 18.23 4.18
N ASN A 116 2.18 19.17 4.28
CA ASN A 116 1.15 19.17 5.31
C ASN A 116 -0.03 18.33 4.84
N THR A 117 -0.75 17.76 5.80
CA THR A 117 -1.98 17.00 5.54
C THR A 117 -3.17 17.73 6.16
N TYR A 118 -4.14 18.08 5.33
CA TYR A 118 -5.38 18.75 5.74
C TYR A 118 -6.55 17.77 5.64
N VAL A 119 -7.25 17.54 6.76
CA VAL A 119 -8.51 16.77 6.76
C VAL A 119 -9.67 17.74 6.56
N VAL A 120 -10.41 17.59 5.47
CA VAL A 120 -11.49 18.51 5.05
C VAL A 120 -12.78 17.74 4.74
N SER A 121 -13.92 18.33 5.10
CA SER A 121 -15.23 17.71 4.97
C SER A 121 -15.90 17.88 3.60
N SER A 122 -15.30 18.66 2.68
CA SER A 122 -15.85 18.90 1.34
C SER A 122 -14.82 19.48 0.37
N GLN A 123 -15.16 19.50 -0.93
CA GLN A 123 -14.40 20.25 -1.93
C GLN A 123 -14.30 21.75 -1.60
N SER A 124 -15.40 22.35 -1.14
CA SER A 124 -15.39 23.79 -0.84
C SER A 124 -14.42 24.10 0.29
N ALA A 125 -14.35 23.25 1.31
CA ALA A 125 -13.38 23.38 2.39
C ALA A 125 -11.93 23.18 1.91
N MET A 126 -11.70 22.22 0.99
CA MET A 126 -10.39 22.02 0.35
C MET A 126 -9.91 23.25 -0.43
N LEU A 127 -10.79 23.88 -1.21
CA LEU A 127 -10.45 25.06 -2.01
C LEU A 127 -10.35 26.35 -1.16
N ALA A 128 -10.86 26.32 0.06
CA ALA A 128 -10.83 27.43 1.02
C ALA A 128 -9.66 27.36 2.02
N LEU A 129 -8.73 26.40 1.86
CA LEU A 129 -7.48 26.37 2.63
C LEU A 129 -6.74 27.71 2.47
N SER A 130 -6.10 28.21 3.53
CA SER A 130 -5.50 29.56 3.53
C SER A 130 -3.98 29.57 3.31
N ASN A 131 -3.32 28.43 3.43
CA ASN A 131 -1.86 28.34 3.44
C ASN A 131 -1.31 27.04 2.82
N ALA A 132 -2.08 26.36 1.97
CA ALA A 132 -1.62 25.15 1.31
C ALA A 132 -0.50 25.47 0.30
N GLN A 133 0.50 24.59 0.23
CA GLN A 133 1.65 24.69 -0.64
C GLN A 133 1.69 23.50 -1.60
N GLU A 134 2.36 23.67 -2.73
CA GLU A 134 2.60 22.56 -3.66
C GLU A 134 3.18 21.36 -2.90
N GLY A 135 2.64 20.17 -3.13
CA GLY A 135 2.98 18.95 -2.40
C GLY A 135 2.13 18.68 -1.16
N ASP A 136 1.29 19.62 -0.69
CA ASP A 136 0.35 19.38 0.41
C ASP A 136 -0.77 18.41 0.02
N VAL A 137 -1.28 17.67 1.00
CA VAL A 137 -2.33 16.66 0.83
C VAL A 137 -3.63 17.11 1.48
N ALA A 138 -4.73 17.06 0.73
CA ALA A 138 -6.08 17.19 1.25
C ALA A 138 -6.76 15.82 1.33
N ILE A 139 -7.14 15.40 2.53
CA ILE A 139 -7.95 14.22 2.80
C ILE A 139 -9.42 14.66 2.82
N ARG A 140 -10.17 14.24 1.80
CA ARG A 140 -11.58 14.56 1.62
C ARG A 140 -12.47 13.46 2.17
N THR A 141 -13.04 13.69 3.36
CA THR A 141 -13.89 12.71 4.04
C THR A 141 -15.25 12.52 3.37
N ASP A 142 -15.71 13.49 2.56
CA ASP A 142 -16.94 13.37 1.76
C ASP A 142 -16.84 12.35 0.62
N LYS A 143 -15.63 12.05 0.15
CA LYS A 143 -15.38 11.08 -0.92
C LYS A 143 -14.53 9.89 -0.51
N ASN A 144 -13.98 9.92 0.71
CA ASN A 144 -12.96 8.97 1.17
C ASN A 144 -11.76 8.90 0.21
N LYS A 145 -11.28 10.07 -0.24
CA LYS A 145 -10.19 10.23 -1.22
C LYS A 145 -9.14 11.23 -0.73
N SER A 146 -7.90 11.03 -1.17
CA SER A 146 -6.80 11.97 -0.92
C SER A 146 -6.37 12.64 -2.21
N TYR A 147 -6.03 13.93 -2.13
CA TYR A 147 -5.56 14.73 -3.25
C TYR A 147 -4.25 15.40 -2.87
N ILE A 148 -3.29 15.47 -3.79
CA ILE A 148 -2.04 16.22 -3.64
C ILE A 148 -2.07 17.46 -4.51
N LEU A 149 -1.62 18.60 -3.98
CA LEU A 149 -1.60 19.87 -4.69
C LEU A 149 -0.39 19.94 -5.64
N LYS A 150 -0.62 20.08 -6.95
CA LYS A 150 0.43 20.06 -7.98
C LYS A 150 1.09 21.41 -8.27
N ASN A 151 0.56 22.50 -7.74
CA ASN A 151 1.07 23.86 -7.94
C ASN A 151 0.55 24.79 -6.83
N SER A 152 0.98 26.05 -6.78
CA SER A 152 0.60 26.99 -5.72
C SER A 152 -0.87 27.45 -5.68
N SER A 153 -1.72 27.06 -6.65
CA SER A 153 -3.11 27.51 -6.75
C SER A 153 -4.09 26.55 -6.05
N TYR A 154 -4.05 26.47 -4.72
CA TYR A 154 -4.92 25.60 -3.93
C TYR A 154 -6.43 25.90 -4.05
N ASN A 155 -6.79 27.12 -4.44
CA ASN A 155 -8.16 27.56 -4.68
C ASN A 155 -8.74 27.12 -6.04
N ASN A 156 -7.94 26.42 -6.86
CA ASN A 156 -8.38 25.86 -8.14
C ASN A 156 -8.41 24.32 -8.07
N LEU A 157 -9.56 23.71 -8.37
CA LEU A 157 -9.72 22.26 -8.37
C LEU A 157 -8.76 21.55 -9.34
N ALA A 158 -8.46 22.15 -10.50
CA ALA A 158 -7.57 21.55 -11.49
C ALA A 158 -6.12 21.39 -11.01
N SER A 159 -5.73 22.14 -9.96
CA SER A 159 -4.43 22.04 -9.33
C SER A 159 -4.30 20.84 -8.41
N TRP A 160 -5.40 20.20 -8.01
CA TRP A 160 -5.41 19.02 -7.14
C TRP A 160 -5.39 17.73 -7.95
N GLN A 161 -4.43 16.85 -7.65
CA GLN A 161 -4.31 15.53 -8.23
C GLN A 161 -4.83 14.48 -7.26
N GLU A 162 -5.81 13.68 -7.68
CA GLU A 162 -6.24 12.52 -6.89
C GLU A 162 -5.08 11.52 -6.77
N LEU A 163 -4.79 11.10 -5.53
CA LEU A 163 -3.90 9.99 -5.24
C LEU A 163 -4.71 8.70 -5.33
N LEU A 164 -4.38 7.86 -6.31
CA LEU A 164 -5.02 6.56 -6.46
C LEU A 164 -4.65 5.70 -5.26
N SER A 165 -5.66 5.26 -4.51
CA SER A 165 -5.50 4.20 -3.53
C SER A 165 -5.43 2.86 -4.28
N PRO A 166 -4.71 1.85 -3.77
CA PRO A 166 -4.81 0.50 -4.30
C PRO A 166 -6.30 0.13 -4.41
N THR A 167 -6.71 -0.43 -5.55
CA THR A 167 -8.04 -1.01 -5.64
C THR A 167 -8.10 -2.15 -4.64
N ASP A 168 -8.84 -1.97 -3.55
CA ASP A 168 -9.11 -3.04 -2.60
C ASP A 168 -9.57 -4.29 -3.37
N ALA A 169 -9.03 -5.46 -3.01
CA ALA A 169 -9.25 -6.70 -3.76
C ALA A 169 -10.74 -7.13 -3.81
N VAL A 170 -11.58 -6.57 -2.94
CA VAL A 170 -13.02 -6.79 -2.92
C VAL A 170 -13.71 -5.44 -2.74
N SER A 171 -14.22 -4.87 -3.83
CA SER A 171 -14.97 -3.61 -3.81
C SER A 171 -16.42 -3.77 -3.34
N SER A 172 -16.97 -4.99 -3.42
CA SER A 172 -18.31 -5.30 -2.92
C SER A 172 -18.49 -6.80 -2.65
N VAL A 173 -19.42 -7.13 -1.75
CA VAL A 173 -19.93 -8.50 -1.55
C VAL A 173 -21.43 -8.48 -1.81
N ASN A 174 -21.87 -9.18 -2.86
CA ASN A 174 -23.26 -9.17 -3.32
C ASN A 174 -23.84 -7.74 -3.50
N GLY A 175 -23.06 -6.83 -4.08
CA GLY A 175 -23.45 -5.44 -4.33
C GLY A 175 -23.42 -4.52 -3.11
N GLN A 176 -23.07 -5.02 -1.92
CA GLN A 176 -22.92 -4.19 -0.70
C GLN A 176 -21.48 -3.69 -0.54
N THR A 177 -21.33 -2.48 -0.03
CA THR A 177 -20.05 -1.79 0.23
C THR A 177 -20.00 -1.27 1.66
N GLY A 178 -18.81 -1.17 2.27
CA GLY A 178 -18.64 -0.67 3.66
C GLY A 178 -18.71 -1.78 4.71
N ALA A 179 -19.27 -1.49 5.89
CA ALA A 179 -19.46 -2.49 6.95
C ALA A 179 -20.60 -3.45 6.59
N VAL A 180 -20.26 -4.57 5.96
CA VAL A 180 -21.24 -5.56 5.48
C VAL A 180 -21.58 -6.56 6.58
N THR A 181 -22.85 -6.59 6.99
CA THR A 181 -23.40 -7.68 7.81
C THR A 181 -24.16 -8.65 6.90
N ILE A 182 -23.62 -9.86 6.73
CA ILE A 182 -24.22 -10.88 5.87
C ILE A 182 -25.38 -11.55 6.61
N SER A 183 -26.57 -11.55 5.99
CA SER A 183 -27.72 -12.33 6.43
C SER A 183 -28.08 -13.38 5.38
N LEU A 184 -28.87 -14.38 5.76
CA LEU A 184 -29.33 -15.43 4.85
C LEU A 184 -30.10 -14.84 3.64
N ALA A 185 -30.92 -13.81 3.87
CA ALA A 185 -31.62 -13.08 2.82
C ALA A 185 -30.64 -12.41 1.84
N GLY A 186 -29.53 -11.88 2.37
CA GLY A 186 -28.45 -11.26 1.60
C GLY A 186 -27.60 -12.23 0.78
N LEU A 187 -27.86 -13.54 0.82
CA LEU A 187 -27.17 -14.55 0.00
C LEU A 187 -28.12 -15.20 -1.02
N GLY A 188 -29.35 -14.71 -1.15
CA GLY A 188 -30.40 -15.39 -1.91
C GLY A 188 -30.87 -16.70 -1.24
N GLY A 189 -30.60 -16.85 0.06
CA GLY A 189 -31.05 -18.00 0.83
C GLY A 189 -32.57 -18.08 0.88
N VAL A 190 -33.10 -19.29 0.68
CA VAL A 190 -34.52 -19.57 0.77
C VAL A 190 -34.98 -19.33 2.21
N SER A 191 -36.03 -18.52 2.40
CA SER A 191 -36.56 -18.25 3.74
C SER A 191 -36.99 -19.55 4.42
N ASN A 192 -36.94 -19.60 5.75
CA ASN A 192 -37.37 -20.79 6.49
C ASN A 192 -38.85 -21.15 6.19
N ALA A 193 -39.68 -20.14 5.88
CA ALA A 193 -41.06 -20.34 5.44
C ALA A 193 -41.15 -21.06 4.08
N THR A 194 -40.31 -20.68 3.12
CA THR A 194 -40.26 -21.31 1.79
C THR A 194 -39.67 -22.73 1.86
N PHE A 195 -38.68 -22.97 2.72
CA PHE A 195 -38.20 -24.33 3.02
C PHE A 195 -39.32 -25.21 3.61
N ASN A 196 -40.08 -24.68 4.57
CA ASN A 196 -41.21 -25.40 5.17
C ASN A 196 -42.32 -25.70 4.15
N ALA A 197 -42.56 -24.82 3.18
CA ALA A 197 -43.47 -25.10 2.07
C ALA A 197 -42.98 -26.25 1.16
N HIS A 198 -41.66 -26.45 1.05
CA HIS A 198 -41.10 -27.57 0.29
C HIS A 198 -41.29 -28.93 0.99
N LYS A 199 -41.42 -28.96 2.32
CA LYS A 199 -41.54 -30.20 3.12
C LYS A 199 -42.71 -31.12 2.71
N GLY A 200 -43.76 -30.56 2.12
CA GLY A 200 -44.89 -31.32 1.54
C GLY A 200 -44.99 -31.24 0.03
N ASN A 201 -44.02 -30.61 -0.64
CA ASN A 201 -44.06 -30.37 -2.07
C ASN A 201 -43.51 -31.59 -2.82
N VAL A 202 -44.38 -32.30 -3.54
CA VAL A 202 -44.02 -33.49 -4.34
C VAL A 202 -43.64 -33.15 -5.78
N SER A 203 -43.47 -31.88 -6.13
CA SER A 203 -43.13 -31.44 -7.51
C SER A 203 -41.72 -31.88 -7.93
N HIS A 204 -40.86 -32.24 -6.96
CA HIS A 204 -39.56 -32.85 -7.23
C HIS A 204 -39.66 -34.35 -7.54
N LEU A 205 -40.83 -34.96 -7.36
CA LEU A 205 -41.10 -36.36 -7.69
C LEU A 205 -41.84 -36.43 -9.03
N THR A 206 -41.31 -37.24 -9.94
CA THR A 206 -42.00 -37.60 -11.17
C THR A 206 -43.29 -38.37 -10.87
N ASP A 207 -44.22 -38.40 -11.84
CA ASP A 207 -45.49 -39.12 -11.72
C ASP A 207 -45.27 -40.61 -11.38
N ILE A 208 -44.23 -41.21 -11.94
CA ILE A 208 -43.81 -42.59 -11.66
C ILE A 208 -43.43 -42.73 -10.18
N GLN A 209 -42.57 -41.84 -9.65
CA GLN A 209 -42.13 -41.90 -8.26
C GLN A 209 -43.29 -41.71 -7.27
N ARG A 210 -44.23 -40.82 -7.58
CA ARG A 210 -45.44 -40.63 -6.75
C ARG A 210 -46.33 -41.88 -6.76
N ASN A 211 -46.50 -42.51 -7.92
CA ASN A 211 -47.27 -43.74 -8.03
C ASN A 211 -46.61 -44.90 -7.28
N THR A 212 -45.28 -45.05 -7.40
CA THR A 212 -44.54 -46.08 -6.65
C THR A 212 -44.76 -45.93 -5.15
N LEU A 213 -44.55 -44.73 -4.58
CA LEU A 213 -44.73 -44.49 -3.14
C LEU A 213 -46.16 -44.77 -2.66
N ASN A 214 -47.17 -44.41 -3.46
CA ASN A 214 -48.59 -44.66 -3.14
C ASN A 214 -49.00 -46.14 -3.20
N THR A 215 -48.19 -46.99 -3.83
CA THR A 215 -48.47 -48.43 -4.01
C THR A 215 -47.68 -49.33 -3.08
N ILE A 216 -46.78 -48.76 -2.25
CA ILE A 216 -46.07 -49.52 -1.22
C ILE A 216 -47.09 -49.94 -0.13
N ALA A 217 -47.32 -51.24 -0.01
CA ALA A 217 -48.12 -51.85 1.04
C ALA A 217 -47.27 -52.91 1.77
N ASP A 218 -47.40 -52.99 3.10
CA ASP A 218 -46.79 -54.04 3.91
C ASP A 218 -47.69 -55.29 3.83
N ALA A 219 -47.19 -56.38 3.24
CA ALA A 219 -47.90 -57.65 3.12
C ALA A 219 -47.28 -58.70 4.03
N ARG A 220 -48.00 -59.08 5.09
CA ARG A 220 -47.57 -60.09 6.06
C ARG A 220 -48.62 -61.18 6.20
N ILE A 221 -48.18 -62.43 6.31
CA ILE A 221 -49.00 -63.56 6.76
C ILE A 221 -48.62 -63.81 8.22
N TYR A 222 -49.50 -63.48 9.16
CA TYR A 222 -49.28 -63.76 10.58
C TYR A 222 -49.50 -65.26 10.86
N GLU A 223 -48.73 -65.82 11.80
CA GLU A 223 -48.78 -67.22 12.19
C GLU A 223 -50.22 -67.66 12.49
N SER A 224 -50.70 -68.71 11.81
CA SER A 224 -52.02 -69.28 12.01
C SER A 224 -51.90 -70.60 12.77
N THR A 225 -52.68 -70.75 13.83
CA THR A 225 -52.84 -71.99 14.61
C THR A 225 -53.45 -73.15 13.81
N GLY A 226 -53.79 -72.95 12.53
CA GLY A 226 -54.38 -73.95 11.63
C GLY A 226 -53.50 -74.41 10.47
N THR A 227 -52.24 -73.95 10.36
CA THR A 227 -51.34 -74.30 9.24
C THR A 227 -50.15 -75.14 9.72
N SER A 228 -49.92 -76.29 9.09
CA SER A 228 -48.70 -77.09 9.29
C SER A 228 -47.65 -76.67 8.26
N LEU A 229 -46.43 -76.39 8.73
CA LEU A 229 -45.31 -76.12 7.82
C LEU A 229 -44.78 -77.44 7.23
N ALA A 230 -44.69 -77.50 5.91
CA ALA A 230 -44.05 -78.62 5.24
C ALA A 230 -42.54 -78.59 5.50
N THR A 231 -41.96 -79.75 5.82
CA THR A 231 -40.52 -79.87 6.14
C THR A 231 -39.63 -79.98 4.91
N SER A 232 -40.21 -80.11 3.71
CA SER A 232 -39.51 -80.08 2.42
C SER A 232 -40.47 -79.74 1.27
N PRO A 233 -39.98 -79.32 0.09
CA PRO A 233 -40.82 -79.10 -1.09
C PRO A 233 -41.60 -80.34 -1.52
N THR A 234 -41.00 -81.53 -1.40
CA THR A 234 -41.68 -82.80 -1.69
C THR A 234 -42.80 -83.08 -0.67
N ASN A 235 -42.56 -82.79 0.62
CA ASN A 235 -43.59 -82.92 1.64
C ASN A 235 -44.77 -81.97 1.40
N TYR A 236 -44.48 -80.74 0.97
CA TYR A 236 -45.50 -79.78 0.58
C TYR A 236 -46.34 -80.30 -0.59
N ALA A 237 -45.71 -80.73 -1.67
CA ALA A 237 -46.40 -81.22 -2.87
C ALA A 237 -47.31 -82.43 -2.57
N ASN A 238 -46.88 -83.31 -1.67
CA ASN A 238 -47.65 -84.50 -1.29
C ASN A 238 -48.82 -84.21 -0.34
N LYS A 239 -48.81 -83.09 0.37
CA LYS A 239 -49.86 -82.70 1.35
C LYS A 239 -50.79 -81.60 0.85
N ALA A 240 -50.31 -80.72 -0.02
CA ALA A 240 -51.06 -79.59 -0.50
C ALA A 240 -52.02 -80.00 -1.61
N ILE A 241 -53.28 -79.61 -1.48
CA ILE A 241 -54.22 -79.66 -2.59
C ILE A 241 -53.87 -78.52 -3.54
N TYR A 242 -53.48 -78.83 -4.77
CA TYR A 242 -53.13 -77.81 -5.76
C TYR A 242 -54.32 -76.86 -5.99
N LYS A 243 -54.11 -75.56 -5.78
CA LYS A 243 -55.15 -74.51 -5.80
C LYS A 243 -56.33 -74.77 -4.86
N GLY A 244 -56.13 -75.52 -3.77
CA GLY A 244 -57.19 -75.82 -2.79
C GLY A 244 -57.58 -74.64 -1.89
N LEU A 245 -56.78 -73.57 -1.87
CA LEU A 245 -57.09 -72.34 -1.14
C LEU A 245 -57.30 -71.20 -2.13
N VAL A 246 -58.29 -70.37 -1.85
CA VAL A 246 -58.59 -69.13 -2.58
C VAL A 246 -58.30 -67.95 -1.67
N MET A 247 -57.62 -66.94 -2.20
CA MET A 247 -57.32 -65.71 -1.47
C MET A 247 -57.95 -64.53 -2.18
N TYR A 248 -58.54 -63.62 -1.41
CA TYR A 248 -59.05 -62.36 -1.90
C TYR A 248 -58.41 -61.20 -1.13
N PRO A 249 -57.66 -60.30 -1.80
CA PRO A 249 -57.08 -59.13 -1.14
C PRO A 249 -58.18 -58.12 -0.81
N VAL A 250 -58.20 -57.66 0.43
CA VAL A 250 -59.01 -56.54 0.91
C VAL A 250 -58.06 -55.39 1.20
N ILE A 251 -58.23 -54.29 0.48
CA ILE A 251 -57.37 -53.10 0.62
C ILE A 251 -58.07 -52.11 1.55
N ASP A 252 -57.47 -51.90 2.72
CA ASP A 252 -57.84 -50.83 3.63
C ASP A 252 -57.20 -49.53 3.13
N SER A 253 -58.02 -48.74 2.43
CA SER A 253 -57.58 -47.50 1.79
C SER A 253 -57.48 -46.32 2.76
N ASP A 254 -57.95 -46.49 4.00
CA ASP A 254 -57.98 -45.44 5.03
C ASP A 254 -56.73 -45.47 5.94
N TYR A 255 -55.90 -46.52 5.85
CA TYR A 255 -54.63 -46.64 6.56
C TYR A 255 -53.44 -46.14 5.71
N THR A 256 -52.47 -45.45 6.31
CA THR A 256 -51.26 -44.95 5.63
C THR A 256 -49.99 -45.53 6.28
N PRO A 257 -49.16 -46.33 5.56
CA PRO A 257 -49.34 -46.77 4.17
C PRO A 257 -50.53 -47.72 4.02
N LYS A 258 -51.10 -47.87 2.82
CA LYS A 258 -52.25 -48.74 2.58
C LYS A 258 -51.98 -50.14 3.11
N ARG A 259 -52.93 -50.70 3.86
CA ARG A 259 -52.82 -52.07 4.40
C ARG A 259 -53.60 -53.03 3.52
N ILE A 260 -52.96 -54.13 3.13
CA ILE A 260 -53.62 -55.22 2.42
C ILE A 260 -53.81 -56.36 3.43
N THR A 261 -55.06 -56.74 3.66
CA THR A 261 -55.41 -58.00 4.33
C THR A 261 -55.89 -59.00 3.29
N TYR A 262 -55.79 -60.29 3.58
CA TYR A 262 -56.28 -61.33 2.69
C TYR A 262 -57.37 -62.12 3.40
N GLN A 263 -58.52 -62.24 2.76
CA GLN A 263 -59.50 -63.25 3.12
C GLN A 263 -59.05 -64.58 2.52
N LEU A 264 -59.07 -65.63 3.33
CA LEU A 264 -58.67 -66.98 2.94
C LEU A 264 -59.90 -67.89 2.98
N GLY A 265 -60.16 -68.58 1.88
CA GLY A 265 -61.19 -69.62 1.77
C GLY A 265 -60.61 -70.92 1.23
N ILE A 266 -61.36 -71.99 1.38
CA ILE A 266 -61.09 -73.27 0.71
C ILE A 266 -61.86 -73.27 -0.61
N ASP A 267 -61.22 -73.67 -1.70
CA ASP A 267 -61.88 -73.85 -3.00
C ASP A 267 -62.89 -74.99 -2.89
N GLU A 268 -64.17 -74.66 -3.01
CA GLU A 268 -65.26 -75.63 -2.90
C GLU A 268 -65.19 -76.74 -3.94
N THR A 269 -64.56 -76.49 -5.09
CA THR A 269 -64.36 -77.50 -6.15
C THR A 269 -63.28 -78.52 -5.81
N LYS A 270 -62.52 -78.27 -4.73
CA LYS A 270 -61.41 -79.10 -4.26
C LYS A 270 -61.71 -79.85 -2.96
N VAL A 271 -62.93 -79.71 -2.45
CA VAL A 271 -63.42 -80.45 -1.28
C VAL A 271 -64.75 -81.13 -1.59
N LEU A 272 -65.08 -82.15 -0.81
CA LEU A 272 -66.36 -82.83 -0.91
C LEU A 272 -67.47 -81.92 -0.36
N GLN A 273 -68.49 -81.70 -1.17
CA GLN A 273 -69.71 -81.00 -0.82
C GLN A 273 -70.81 -82.01 -0.49
N PRO A 274 -71.91 -81.62 0.18
CA PRO A 274 -73.04 -82.50 0.43
C PRO A 274 -73.62 -83.15 -0.84
N THR A 275 -73.45 -82.53 -2.00
CA THR A 275 -73.90 -83.04 -3.32
C THR A 275 -72.80 -83.73 -4.12
N SER A 276 -71.60 -83.94 -3.55
CA SER A 276 -70.51 -84.63 -4.22
C SER A 276 -70.81 -86.12 -4.35
N VAL A 277 -70.63 -86.68 -5.55
CA VAL A 277 -70.78 -88.12 -5.80
C VAL A 277 -69.52 -88.83 -5.34
N ILE A 278 -69.64 -89.64 -4.29
CA ILE A 278 -68.56 -90.51 -3.80
C ILE A 278 -68.91 -91.92 -4.25
N ASP A 279 -68.00 -92.56 -4.99
CA ASP A 279 -68.13 -93.98 -5.36
C ASP A 279 -69.41 -94.35 -6.12
N GLY A 280 -69.91 -93.43 -6.96
CA GLY A 280 -71.03 -93.68 -7.88
C GLY A 280 -72.44 -93.63 -7.27
N GLY A 281 -72.59 -93.29 -5.99
CA GLY A 281 -73.89 -93.10 -5.33
C GLY A 281 -74.19 -91.64 -4.99
N THR A 282 -75.43 -91.19 -5.24
CA THR A 282 -75.97 -89.93 -4.71
C THR A 282 -76.56 -90.22 -3.32
N TYR A 283 -76.14 -89.51 -2.28
CA TYR A 283 -76.86 -89.46 -1.00
C TYR A 283 -77.82 -88.27 -1.01
#